data_AF-A0AAW3KCC8-F1
#
_entry.id   AF-A0AAW3KCC8-F1
#
_cell.length_a   1.000
_cell.length_b   1.000
_cell.length_c   1.000
_cell.angle_alpha   90.00
_cell.angle_beta   90.00
_cell.angle_gamma   90.00
#
_symmetry.space_group_name_H-M   'P 1'
#
loop_
_entity.id
_entity.type
_entity.pdbx_description
1 polymer ?
#
loop_
_entity_poly.entity_id
_entity_poly.type
_entity_poly.pdbx_seq_one_letter_code
_entity_poly.pdbx_strand_id
1 'polypeptide(L)'
;MMMQERTHNDAEGAILFDATVSSQVGHEWFAADYWGERGALRTQSGGRGGVAIITTPIGECVLRHYRRGGLVAALMGDRYLWTGAARTRPFAEFRLLAEIARLELPGPVVVAARYRRHGLFYSADLITRRIADAQTLAECLASGRMDGELAEEVGALVARFHRVGVWHADLNAHNVLVTPEQLYLIDFDRGRMRIPAGSWQTANLQRLRRSLLKLGAAAAGEAAFEETLWHPLLYRYGRTLNP
;
A
#
# COMPACT_ATOMS: atom_id res chain seq x y z
N MET A 1 -2.63 -20.95 -0.04
CA MET A 1 -3.68 -21.34 0.94
C MET A 1 -4.77 -20.30 0.89
N MET A 2 -6.05 -20.67 0.77
CA MET A 2 -7.13 -19.68 0.75
C MET A 2 -7.23 -19.00 2.10
N MET A 3 -7.20 -17.67 2.09
CA MET A 3 -7.36 -16.81 3.26
C MET A 3 -8.67 -17.13 4.00
N GLN A 4 -8.62 -17.15 5.33
CA GLN A 4 -9.78 -17.41 6.19
C GLN A 4 -10.17 -16.14 6.93
N GLU A 5 -11.00 -15.31 6.30
CA GLU A 5 -11.53 -14.09 6.90
C GLU A 5 -12.30 -14.42 8.19
N ARG A 6 -11.85 -13.88 9.33
CA ARG A 6 -12.59 -13.90 10.59
C ARG A 6 -12.78 -12.49 11.11
N THR A 7 -13.96 -12.25 11.68
CA THR A 7 -14.28 -10.97 12.34
C THR A 7 -14.49 -11.19 13.82
N HIS A 8 -13.82 -10.38 14.65
CA HIS A 8 -14.11 -10.23 16.07
C HIS A 8 -14.78 -8.87 16.29
N ASN A 9 -15.97 -8.85 16.87
CA ASN A 9 -16.73 -7.63 17.15
C ASN A 9 -16.84 -7.43 18.66
N ASP A 10 -16.78 -6.18 19.11
CA ASP A 10 -17.03 -5.79 20.48
C ASP A 10 -17.71 -4.41 20.58
N ALA A 11 -17.80 -3.87 21.80
CA ALA A 11 -18.43 -2.58 22.07
C ALA A 11 -17.67 -1.40 21.42
N GLU A 12 -16.37 -1.53 21.19
CA GLU A 12 -15.53 -0.47 20.64
C GLU A 12 -15.47 -0.50 19.12
N GLY A 13 -15.66 -1.65 18.48
CA GLY A 13 -15.65 -1.77 17.03
C GLY A 13 -15.49 -3.21 16.54
N ALA A 14 -14.59 -3.40 15.57
CA ALA A 14 -14.31 -4.74 15.06
C ALA A 14 -12.89 -4.87 14.51
N ILE A 15 -12.39 -6.10 14.59
CA ILE A 15 -11.13 -6.56 14.01
C ILE A 15 -11.47 -7.58 12.92
N LEU A 16 -10.92 -7.38 11.74
CA LEU A 16 -10.94 -8.31 10.62
C LEU A 16 -9.54 -8.88 10.45
N PHE A 17 -9.38 -10.20 10.43
CA PHE A 17 -8.06 -10.82 10.34
C PHE A 17 -8.08 -12.11 9.52
N ASP A 18 -6.92 -12.48 8.99
CA ASP A 18 -6.73 -13.76 8.31
C ASP A 18 -6.35 -14.83 9.34
N ALA A 19 -7.28 -15.76 9.60
CA ALA A 19 -7.07 -16.84 10.56
C ALA A 19 -6.01 -17.87 10.12
N THR A 20 -5.61 -17.86 8.84
CA THR A 20 -4.48 -18.67 8.35
C THR A 20 -3.14 -18.06 8.71
N VAL A 21 -3.11 -16.74 8.89
CA VAL A 21 -1.91 -15.99 9.22
C VAL A 21 -1.74 -15.88 10.74
N SER A 22 -2.83 -15.63 11.49
CA SER A 22 -2.82 -15.66 12.96
C SER A 22 -4.13 -16.22 13.50
N SER A 23 -4.06 -17.14 14.47
CA SER A 23 -5.25 -17.77 15.07
C SER A 23 -6.04 -16.80 15.98
N GLN A 24 -5.39 -15.78 16.53
CA GLN A 24 -6.01 -14.75 17.37
C GLN A 24 -5.30 -13.40 17.17
N VAL A 25 -6.08 -12.33 16.98
CA VAL A 25 -5.59 -10.95 16.92
C VAL A 25 -6.49 -10.11 17.81
N GLY A 26 -5.93 -9.59 18.91
CA GLY A 26 -6.61 -8.69 19.83
C GLY A 26 -6.39 -7.22 19.52
N HIS A 27 -7.07 -6.33 20.25
CA HIS A 27 -6.95 -4.88 20.07
C HIS A 27 -5.56 -4.33 20.38
N GLU A 28 -4.85 -5.00 21.28
CA GLU A 28 -3.51 -4.66 21.71
C GLU A 28 -2.48 -4.75 20.57
N TRP A 29 -2.72 -5.58 19.55
CA TRP A 29 -1.85 -5.65 18.36
C TRP A 29 -1.80 -4.33 17.58
N PHE A 30 -2.83 -3.50 17.72
CA PHE A 30 -2.93 -2.22 17.05
C PHE A 30 -2.55 -1.04 17.96
N ALA A 31 -1.96 -1.31 19.12
CA ALA A 31 -1.37 -0.30 19.99
C ALA A 31 0.16 -0.37 19.85
N ALA A 32 0.79 0.73 19.40
CA ALA A 32 2.25 0.77 19.26
C ALA A 32 2.95 0.55 20.61
N ASP A 33 2.43 1.15 21.69
CA ASP A 33 2.99 1.04 23.04
C ASP A 33 2.99 -0.41 23.55
N TYR A 34 1.96 -1.20 23.22
CA TYR A 34 1.93 -2.64 23.54
C TYR A 34 3.16 -3.38 23.01
N TRP A 35 3.59 -3.08 21.79
CA TRP A 35 4.80 -3.66 21.20
C TRP A 35 6.07 -3.00 21.75
N GLY A 36 6.03 -1.69 22.02
CA GLY A 36 7.14 -0.94 22.61
C GLY A 36 7.56 -1.47 23.98
N GLU A 37 6.59 -1.70 24.88
CA GLU A 37 6.81 -2.29 26.21
C GLU A 37 7.45 -3.67 26.17
N ARG A 38 7.31 -4.39 25.04
CA ARG A 38 7.86 -5.74 24.81
C ARG A 38 9.19 -5.71 24.06
N GLY A 39 9.75 -4.53 23.78
CA GLY A 39 10.94 -4.39 22.93
C GLY A 39 10.73 -4.86 21.49
N ALA A 40 9.47 -4.97 21.06
CA ALA A 40 9.06 -5.55 19.78
C ALA A 40 8.61 -4.49 18.77
N LEU A 41 8.84 -3.20 19.06
CA LEU A 41 8.57 -2.08 18.16
C LEU A 41 9.88 -1.47 17.67
N ARG A 42 9.98 -1.28 16.35
CA ARG A 42 11.02 -0.45 15.72
C ARG A 42 10.36 0.58 14.83
N THR A 43 10.82 1.82 14.91
CA THR A 43 10.38 2.88 13.99
C THR A 43 11.42 3.04 12.91
N GLN A 44 11.03 2.79 11.66
CA GLN A 44 11.87 3.11 10.50
C GLN A 44 11.50 4.50 9.98
N SER A 45 12.53 5.33 9.73
CA SER A 45 12.37 6.63 9.08
C SER A 45 11.74 6.42 7.70
N GLY A 46 10.59 7.06 7.46
CA GLY A 46 9.89 6.99 6.18
C GLY A 46 8.78 8.04 6.12
N GLY A 47 8.82 8.89 5.09
CA GLY A 47 7.78 9.87 4.77
C GLY A 47 7.20 10.68 5.94
N ARG A 48 5.93 11.09 5.80
CA ARG A 48 5.18 11.87 6.81
C ARG A 48 4.68 10.97 7.95
N GLY A 49 5.57 10.41 8.77
CA GLY A 49 5.15 9.82 10.04
C GLY A 49 5.90 8.60 10.56
N GLY A 50 6.90 8.09 9.84
CA GLY A 50 7.61 6.87 10.21
C GLY A 50 6.76 5.61 10.03
N VAL A 51 7.42 4.49 9.75
CA VAL A 51 6.77 3.17 9.64
C VAL A 51 7.01 2.42 10.94
N ALA A 52 5.93 2.05 11.65
CA ALA A 52 6.01 1.23 12.84
C ALA A 52 6.12 -0.24 12.42
N ILE A 53 7.29 -0.84 12.65
CA ILE A 53 7.56 -2.25 12.43
C ILE A 53 7.41 -2.96 13.76
N ILE A 54 6.53 -3.96 13.81
CA ILE A 54 6.25 -4.75 14.99
C ILE A 54 6.71 -6.20 14.78
N THR A 55 7.37 -6.78 15.77
CA THR A 55 7.75 -8.20 15.77
C THR A 55 6.64 -8.99 16.43
N THR A 56 5.87 -9.71 15.61
CA THR A 56 4.73 -10.51 16.05
C THR A 56 5.08 -12.01 16.04
N PRO A 57 4.26 -12.91 16.63
CA PRO A 57 4.50 -14.35 16.57
C PRO A 57 4.58 -14.93 15.14
N ILE A 58 4.09 -14.18 14.15
CA ILE A 58 4.01 -14.60 12.75
C ILE A 58 5.10 -13.93 11.88
N GLY A 59 6.05 -13.24 12.52
CA GLY A 59 7.13 -12.49 11.89
C GLY A 59 6.96 -10.96 11.97
N GLU A 60 7.81 -10.26 11.24
CA GLU A 60 7.80 -8.80 11.20
C GLU A 60 6.61 -8.28 10.39
N CYS A 61 5.88 -7.34 10.98
CA CYS A 61 4.72 -6.70 10.37
C CYS A 61 4.87 -5.18 10.39
N VAL A 62 4.22 -4.51 9.46
CA VAL A 62 4.02 -3.06 9.45
C VAL A 62 2.67 -2.76 10.10
N LEU A 63 2.69 -2.00 11.20
CA LEU A 63 1.50 -1.43 11.82
C LEU A 63 1.28 -0.01 11.29
N ARG A 64 0.14 0.21 10.66
CA ARG A 64 -0.24 1.52 10.13
C ARG A 64 -1.51 2.03 10.80
N HIS A 65 -1.42 3.21 11.40
CA HIS A 65 -2.57 4.00 11.79
C HIS A 65 -3.02 4.87 10.61
N TYR A 66 -4.30 4.85 10.26
CA TYR A 66 -4.81 5.71 9.19
C TYR A 66 -4.91 7.14 9.70
N ARG A 67 -4.03 8.00 9.20
CA ARG A 67 -4.08 9.44 9.49
C ARG A 67 -4.87 10.17 8.42
N ARG A 68 -5.64 11.18 8.82
CA ARG A 68 -6.24 12.12 7.86
C ARG A 68 -5.21 13.18 7.50
N GLY A 69 -5.06 13.44 6.21
CA GLY A 69 -4.25 14.55 5.70
C GLY A 69 -5.06 15.82 5.46
N GLY A 70 -4.39 16.97 5.45
CA GLY A 70 -4.96 18.26 5.03
C GLY A 70 -5.78 18.99 6.10
N LEU A 71 -6.45 20.09 5.70
CA LEU A 71 -7.22 20.98 6.58
C LEU A 71 -8.33 20.26 7.38
N VAL A 72 -8.81 19.11 6.88
CA VAL A 72 -9.81 18.29 7.57
C VAL A 72 -9.24 17.62 8.84
N ALA A 73 -7.94 17.31 8.87
CA ALA A 73 -7.27 16.77 10.05
C ALA A 73 -7.20 17.80 11.18
N ALA A 74 -7.01 19.09 10.83
CA ALA A 74 -6.99 20.19 11.80
C ALA A 74 -8.36 20.44 12.47
N LEU A 75 -9.47 20.09 11.79
CA LEU A 75 -10.83 20.27 12.32
C LEU A 75 -11.40 19.01 12.99
N MET A 76 -11.08 17.80 12.50
CA MET A 76 -11.71 16.55 12.91
C MET A 76 -10.75 15.49 13.49
N GLY A 77 -9.44 15.71 13.43
CA GLY A 77 -8.41 14.71 13.73
C GLY A 77 -8.42 13.54 12.74
N ASP A 78 -8.02 12.35 13.19
CA ASP A 78 -7.92 11.11 12.39
C ASP A 78 -9.24 10.33 12.24
N ARG A 79 -10.38 11.01 12.37
CA ARG A 79 -11.71 10.39 12.49
C ARG A 79 -12.49 10.36 11.18
N TYR A 80 -12.96 9.20 10.76
CA TYR A 80 -13.75 8.99 9.54
C TYR A 80 -15.24 8.83 9.83
N LEU A 81 -16.13 9.37 8.98
CA LEU A 81 -17.57 9.22 9.15
C LEU A 81 -17.97 7.74 9.03
N TRP A 82 -18.70 7.26 10.02
CA TRP A 82 -19.21 5.90 10.05
C TRP A 82 -20.39 5.75 9.09
N THR A 83 -20.25 4.84 8.12
CA THR A 83 -21.33 4.46 7.21
C THR A 83 -21.54 2.95 7.19
N GLY A 84 -21.00 2.19 8.15
CA GLY A 84 -21.13 0.74 8.23
C GLY A 84 -19.80 0.00 8.04
N ALA A 85 -19.68 -1.16 8.68
CA ALA A 85 -18.43 -1.91 8.86
C ALA A 85 -17.73 -2.23 7.52
N ALA A 86 -18.47 -2.76 6.55
CA ALA A 86 -17.93 -3.13 5.24
C ALA A 86 -17.43 -1.93 4.42
N ARG A 87 -17.86 -0.70 4.75
CA ARG A 87 -17.45 0.54 4.08
C ARG A 87 -16.30 1.26 4.79
N THR A 88 -15.80 0.71 5.90
CA THR A 88 -14.61 1.27 6.56
C THR A 88 -13.39 1.06 5.67
N ARG A 89 -12.51 2.07 5.61
CA ARG A 89 -11.24 1.99 4.87
C ARG A 89 -10.41 0.74 5.22
N PRO A 90 -10.16 0.41 6.50
CA PRO A 90 -9.34 -0.75 6.85
C PRO A 90 -9.93 -2.06 6.34
N PHE A 91 -11.26 -2.24 6.39
CA PHE A 91 -11.88 -3.49 5.92
C PHE A 91 -11.92 -3.56 4.38
N ALA A 92 -12.16 -2.44 3.72
CA ALA A 92 -12.12 -2.38 2.26
C ALA A 92 -10.72 -2.67 1.71
N GLU A 93 -9.69 -2.09 2.33
CA GLU A 93 -8.30 -2.34 1.95
C GLU A 93 -7.85 -3.76 2.28
N PHE A 94 -8.23 -4.29 3.45
CA PHE A 94 -7.97 -5.67 3.83
C PHE A 94 -8.48 -6.67 2.78
N ARG A 95 -9.73 -6.50 2.33
CA ARG A 95 -10.32 -7.37 1.31
C ARG A 95 -9.69 -7.18 -0.07
N LEU A 96 -9.25 -5.96 -0.40
CA LEU A 96 -8.50 -5.75 -1.63
C LEU A 96 -7.13 -6.43 -1.59
N LEU A 97 -6.41 -6.34 -0.47
CA LEU A 97 -5.12 -7.03 -0.29
C LEU A 97 -5.30 -8.55 -0.31
N ALA A 98 -6.38 -9.07 0.27
CA ALA A 98 -6.76 -10.47 0.17
C ALA A 98 -6.94 -10.92 -1.30
N GLU A 99 -7.63 -10.10 -2.10
CA GLU A 99 -7.84 -10.36 -3.52
C GLU A 99 -6.54 -10.25 -4.33
N ILE A 100 -5.68 -9.26 -4.03
CA ILE A 100 -4.34 -9.12 -4.62
C ILE A 100 -3.50 -10.38 -4.36
N ALA A 101 -3.52 -10.90 -3.13
CA ALA A 101 -2.83 -12.14 -2.78
C ALA A 101 -3.42 -13.36 -3.51
N ARG A 102 -4.75 -13.44 -3.62
CA ARG A 102 -5.45 -14.49 -4.38
C ARG A 102 -5.09 -14.49 -5.87
N LEU A 103 -4.84 -13.31 -6.43
CA LEU A 103 -4.43 -13.10 -7.82
C LEU A 103 -2.91 -13.22 -8.02
N GLU A 104 -2.16 -13.61 -6.98
CA GLU A 104 -0.70 -13.76 -7.00
C GLU A 104 0.03 -12.49 -7.49
N LEU A 105 -0.54 -11.33 -7.15
CA LEU A 105 0.05 -10.04 -7.44
C LEU A 105 1.00 -9.61 -6.31
N PRO A 106 2.11 -8.93 -6.62
CA PRO A 106 3.10 -8.53 -5.62
C PRO A 106 2.63 -7.29 -4.85
N GLY A 107 1.81 -7.52 -3.84
CA GLY A 107 1.41 -6.54 -2.84
C GLY A 107 1.62 -7.06 -1.41
N PRO A 108 1.38 -6.22 -0.38
CA PRO A 108 1.52 -6.62 1.01
C PRO A 108 0.55 -7.74 1.37
N VAL A 109 1.05 -8.76 2.07
CA VAL A 109 0.18 -9.76 2.70
C VAL A 109 -0.49 -9.12 3.90
N VAL A 110 -1.82 -9.00 3.86
CA VAL A 110 -2.58 -8.45 4.98
C VAL A 110 -2.68 -9.46 6.14
N VAL A 111 -2.56 -8.96 7.37
CA VAL A 111 -2.67 -9.76 8.60
C VAL A 111 -3.98 -9.46 9.28
N ALA A 112 -4.21 -8.17 9.58
CA ALA A 112 -5.37 -7.73 10.32
C ALA A 112 -5.70 -6.27 10.05
N ALA A 113 -6.95 -5.91 10.24
CA ALA A 113 -7.48 -4.57 10.07
C ALA A 113 -8.46 -4.27 11.21
N ARG A 114 -8.46 -3.04 11.71
CA ARG A 114 -9.35 -2.64 12.80
C ARG A 114 -10.03 -1.33 12.49
N TYR A 115 -11.29 -1.19 12.90
CA TYR A 115 -11.86 0.10 13.20
C TYR A 115 -12.31 0.18 14.67
N ARG A 116 -12.21 1.37 15.27
CA ARG A 116 -12.83 1.70 16.56
C ARG A 116 -13.81 2.84 16.37
N ARG A 117 -15.04 2.69 16.84
CA ARG A 117 -16.13 3.66 16.72
C ARG A 117 -16.04 4.71 17.82
N HIS A 118 -16.28 5.95 17.43
CA HIS A 118 -16.35 7.14 18.28
C HIS A 118 -17.64 7.90 17.91
N GLY A 119 -18.79 7.36 18.36
CA GLY A 119 -20.11 7.88 17.98
C GLY A 119 -20.37 7.78 16.47
N LEU A 120 -20.47 8.94 15.81
CA LEU A 120 -20.64 9.05 14.35
C LEU A 120 -19.34 8.83 13.56
N PHE A 121 -18.20 8.71 14.24
CA PHE A 121 -16.90 8.57 13.60
C PHE A 121 -16.23 7.24 13.91
N TYR A 122 -15.12 6.94 13.23
CA TYR A 122 -14.22 5.83 13.56
C TYR A 122 -12.75 6.19 13.33
N SER A 123 -11.85 5.55 14.09
CA SER A 123 -10.41 5.48 13.81
C SER A 123 -10.08 4.12 13.20
N ALA A 124 -8.98 4.01 12.45
CA ALA A 124 -8.64 2.81 11.70
C ALA A 124 -7.17 2.45 11.79
N ASP A 125 -6.91 1.15 11.72
CA ASP A 125 -5.56 0.57 11.73
C ASP A 125 -5.47 -0.61 10.75
N LEU A 126 -4.30 -0.85 10.18
CA LEU A 126 -3.99 -1.99 9.32
C LEU A 126 -2.63 -2.58 9.71
N ILE A 127 -2.55 -3.91 9.71
CA ILE A 127 -1.33 -4.69 9.89
C ILE A 127 -1.11 -5.51 8.63
N THR A 128 0.06 -5.36 8.02
CA THR A 128 0.52 -6.17 6.89
C THR A 128 1.87 -6.80 7.22
N ARG A 129 2.23 -7.92 6.58
CA ARG A 129 3.60 -8.41 6.66
C ARG A 129 4.57 -7.37 6.12
N ARG A 130 5.75 -7.29 6.73
CA ARG A 130 6.82 -6.43 6.25
C ARG A 130 7.44 -7.03 4.99
N ILE A 131 7.64 -6.20 3.98
CA ILE A 131 8.52 -6.51 2.84
C ILE A 131 9.92 -6.07 3.27
N ALA A 132 10.81 -7.04 3.50
CA ALA A 132 12.18 -6.79 3.93
C ALA A 132 13.06 -6.30 2.77
N ASP A 133 14.20 -5.69 3.11
CA ASP A 133 15.25 -5.28 2.16
C ASP A 133 14.75 -4.46 0.96
N ALA A 134 13.71 -3.66 1.22
CA ALA A 134 13.05 -2.83 0.23
C ALA A 134 13.50 -1.38 0.29
N GLN A 135 13.63 -0.76 -0.87
CA GLN A 135 13.73 0.68 -1.04
C GLN A 135 12.57 1.15 -1.93
N THR A 136 12.06 2.34 -1.68
CA THR A 136 11.06 2.93 -2.56
C THR A 136 11.68 3.29 -3.92
N LEU A 137 10.89 3.27 -5.00
CA LEU A 137 11.33 3.75 -6.31
C LEU A 137 11.80 5.21 -6.23
N ALA A 138 11.20 6.02 -5.35
CA ALA A 138 11.66 7.37 -5.06
C ALA A 138 13.09 7.42 -4.49
N GLU A 139 13.45 6.51 -3.58
CA GLU A 139 14.83 6.39 -3.05
C GLU A 139 15.78 5.85 -4.13
N CYS A 140 15.34 4.88 -4.95
CA CYS A 140 16.10 4.42 -6.10
C CYS A 140 16.43 5.58 -7.04
N LEU A 141 15.44 6.40 -7.38
CA LEU A 141 15.61 7.59 -8.20
C LEU A 141 16.59 8.59 -7.57
N ALA A 142 16.42 8.91 -6.29
CA ALA A 142 17.30 9.84 -5.58
C ALA A 142 18.76 9.35 -5.49
N SER A 143 18.95 8.03 -5.43
CA SER A 143 20.28 7.39 -5.43
C SER A 143 20.88 7.15 -6.82
N GLY A 144 20.19 7.55 -7.89
CA GLY A 144 20.65 7.34 -9.28
C GLY A 144 20.56 5.90 -9.78
N ARG A 145 19.81 5.02 -9.09
CA ARG A 145 19.63 3.60 -9.46
C ARG A 145 18.39 3.34 -10.32
N MET A 146 17.62 4.37 -10.64
CA MET A 146 16.49 4.25 -11.56
C MET A 146 16.99 4.43 -13.00
N ASP A 147 17.11 3.32 -13.72
CA ASP A 147 17.48 3.26 -15.13
C ASP A 147 16.33 2.70 -15.98
N GLY A 148 16.58 2.48 -17.28
CA GLY A 148 15.60 1.97 -18.22
C GLY A 148 15.11 0.55 -17.88
N GLU A 149 15.97 -0.32 -17.34
CA GLU A 149 15.61 -1.68 -16.96
C GLU A 149 14.66 -1.68 -15.77
N LEU A 150 14.98 -0.92 -14.71
CA LEU A 150 14.07 -0.77 -13.57
C LEU A 150 12.76 -0.09 -14.02
N ALA A 151 12.80 0.84 -14.96
CA ALA A 151 11.61 1.47 -15.51
C ALA A 151 10.71 0.47 -16.25
N GLU A 152 11.29 -0.45 -17.05
CA GLU A 152 10.56 -1.55 -17.66
C GLU A 152 9.88 -2.44 -16.61
N GLU A 153 10.60 -2.85 -15.57
CA GLU A 153 10.06 -3.69 -14.49
C GLU A 153 8.91 -3.00 -13.74
N VAL A 154 9.00 -1.68 -13.51
CA VAL A 154 7.89 -0.89 -12.98
C VAL A 154 6.69 -0.90 -13.94
N GLY A 155 6.94 -0.79 -15.24
CA GLY A 155 5.91 -0.89 -16.28
C GLY A 155 5.20 -2.24 -16.27
N ALA A 156 5.96 -3.34 -16.21
CA ALA A 156 5.44 -4.71 -16.10
C ALA A 156 4.61 -4.88 -14.82
N LEU A 157 5.12 -4.43 -13.68
CA LEU A 157 4.44 -4.47 -12.39
C LEU A 157 3.07 -3.79 -12.48
N VAL A 158 3.01 -2.52 -12.91
CA VAL A 158 1.75 -1.77 -12.99
C VAL A 158 0.77 -2.42 -13.97
N ALA A 159 1.26 -2.95 -15.10
CA ALA A 159 0.42 -3.66 -16.07
C ALA A 159 -0.24 -4.91 -15.49
N ARG A 160 0.48 -5.70 -14.67
CA ARG A 160 -0.09 -6.89 -14.01
C ARG A 160 -1.31 -6.55 -13.16
N PHE A 161 -1.24 -5.48 -12.38
CA PHE A 161 -2.35 -4.98 -11.57
C PHE A 161 -3.50 -4.44 -12.44
N HIS A 162 -3.17 -3.62 -13.44
CA HIS A 162 -4.16 -3.02 -14.33
C HIS A 162 -4.92 -4.06 -15.17
N ARG A 163 -4.26 -5.14 -15.59
CA ARG A 163 -4.83 -6.22 -16.41
C ARG A 163 -5.98 -6.94 -15.69
N VAL A 164 -5.84 -7.17 -14.39
CA VAL A 164 -6.88 -7.80 -13.55
C VAL A 164 -7.83 -6.79 -12.91
N GLY A 165 -7.70 -5.50 -13.24
CA GLY A 165 -8.63 -4.48 -12.81
C GLY A 165 -8.34 -3.85 -11.44
N VAL A 166 -7.16 -4.07 -10.85
CA VAL A 166 -6.80 -3.39 -9.60
C VAL A 166 -6.44 -1.94 -9.91
N TRP A 167 -7.21 -1.01 -9.35
CA TRP A 167 -6.97 0.42 -9.43
C TRP A 167 -6.35 0.95 -8.13
N HIS A 168 -5.25 1.71 -8.27
CA HIS A 168 -4.51 2.25 -7.14
C HIS A 168 -4.76 3.75 -6.99
N ALA A 169 -5.39 4.17 -5.89
CA ALA A 169 -5.85 5.55 -5.72
C ALA A 169 -4.70 6.58 -5.70
N ASP A 170 -3.53 6.17 -5.21
CA ASP A 170 -2.34 7.00 -5.08
C ASP A 170 -1.08 6.33 -5.64
N LEU A 171 -1.12 5.89 -6.91
CA LEU A 171 0.05 5.30 -7.55
C LEU A 171 1.13 6.38 -7.75
N ASN A 172 2.21 6.26 -6.99
CA ASN A 172 3.34 7.19 -6.97
C ASN A 172 4.64 6.43 -6.63
N ALA A 173 5.80 7.07 -6.78
CA ALA A 173 7.10 6.39 -6.63
C ALA A 173 7.45 5.99 -5.18
N HIS A 174 6.78 6.55 -4.17
CA HIS A 174 6.93 6.08 -2.78
C HIS A 174 6.16 4.79 -2.51
N ASN A 175 5.14 4.49 -3.32
CA ASN A 175 4.28 3.31 -3.19
C ASN A 175 4.72 2.14 -4.08
N VAL A 176 5.89 2.26 -4.72
CA VAL A 176 6.56 1.15 -5.41
C VAL A 176 7.79 0.78 -4.60
N LEU A 177 7.84 -0.45 -4.10
CA LEU A 177 9.00 -0.99 -3.43
C LEU A 177 9.84 -1.83 -4.39
N VAL A 178 11.15 -1.68 -4.30
CA VAL A 178 12.18 -2.40 -5.05
C VAL A 178 12.96 -3.24 -4.05
N THR A 179 12.93 -4.56 -4.24
CA THR A 179 13.74 -5.55 -3.50
C THR A 179 14.70 -6.23 -4.47
N PRO A 180 15.72 -6.97 -4.00
CA PRO A 180 16.56 -7.78 -4.87
C PRO A 180 15.80 -8.82 -5.70
N GLU A 181 14.67 -9.32 -5.19
CA GLU A 181 13.92 -10.41 -5.83
C GLU A 181 12.85 -9.93 -6.81
N GLN A 182 12.07 -8.92 -6.41
CA GLN A 182 10.99 -8.37 -7.22
C GLN A 182 10.53 -6.98 -6.77
N LEU A 183 9.64 -6.37 -7.56
CA LEU A 183 8.98 -5.12 -7.20
C LEU A 183 7.61 -5.39 -6.58
N TYR A 184 7.19 -4.52 -5.65
CA TYR A 184 5.88 -4.56 -5.03
C TYR A 184 5.16 -3.23 -5.14
N LEU A 185 3.83 -3.26 -5.27
CA LEU A 185 2.99 -2.08 -5.02
C LEU A 185 2.47 -2.13 -3.58
N ILE A 186 2.49 -1.00 -2.87
CA ILE A 186 2.04 -0.89 -1.47
C ILE A 186 1.07 0.28 -1.29
N ASP A 187 0.43 0.37 -0.12
CA ASP A 187 -0.54 1.41 0.25
C ASP A 187 -1.77 1.46 -0.67
N PHE A 188 -2.63 0.47 -0.50
CA PHE A 188 -3.89 0.37 -1.24
C PHE A 188 -5.04 1.13 -0.55
N ASP A 189 -4.75 2.14 0.28
CA ASP A 189 -5.81 2.96 0.88
C ASP A 189 -6.66 3.59 -0.23
N ARG A 190 -7.96 3.33 -0.17
CA ARG A 190 -8.96 3.68 -1.19
C ARG A 190 -8.79 3.01 -2.56
N GLY A 191 -7.85 2.08 -2.73
CA GLY A 191 -7.75 1.20 -3.91
C GLY A 191 -9.01 0.35 -4.08
N ARG A 192 -9.28 -0.10 -5.31
CA ARG A 192 -10.51 -0.86 -5.65
C ARG A 192 -10.31 -1.77 -6.86
N MET A 193 -11.15 -2.80 -6.96
CA MET A 193 -11.38 -3.49 -8.24
C MET A 193 -12.23 -2.61 -9.16
N ARG A 194 -11.85 -2.53 -10.44
CA ARG A 194 -12.56 -1.85 -11.51
C ARG A 194 -12.55 -2.73 -12.75
N ILE A 195 -13.59 -2.59 -13.59
CA ILE A 195 -13.55 -3.16 -14.94
C ILE A 195 -12.35 -2.52 -15.68
N PRO A 196 -11.42 -3.32 -16.24
CA PRO A 196 -10.29 -2.80 -17.00
C PRO A 196 -10.74 -1.83 -18.11
N ALA A 197 -10.17 -0.63 -18.11
CA ALA A 197 -10.44 0.38 -19.12
C ALA A 197 -9.26 1.34 -19.25
N GLY A 198 -8.89 1.65 -20.50
CA GLY A 198 -7.72 2.48 -20.80
C GLY A 198 -7.76 3.86 -20.13
N SER A 199 -8.95 4.46 -19.97
CA SER A 199 -9.09 5.80 -19.39
C SER A 199 -8.54 5.90 -17.96
N TRP A 200 -8.89 4.97 -17.08
CA TRP A 200 -8.40 5.00 -15.70
C TRP A 200 -6.98 4.45 -15.58
N GLN A 201 -6.59 3.50 -16.43
CA GLN A 201 -5.24 2.93 -16.45
C GLN A 201 -4.22 4.00 -16.85
N THR A 202 -4.50 4.76 -17.92
CA THR A 202 -3.71 5.92 -18.33
C THR A 202 -3.67 6.98 -17.23
N ALA A 203 -4.81 7.28 -16.59
CA ALA A 203 -4.83 8.23 -15.48
C ALA A 203 -3.99 7.77 -14.28
N ASN A 204 -3.89 6.46 -14.02
CA ASN A 204 -3.03 5.92 -12.98
C ASN A 204 -1.55 6.09 -13.34
N LEU A 205 -1.16 5.73 -14.57
CA LEU A 205 0.19 5.94 -15.09
C LEU A 205 0.60 7.42 -15.04
N GLN A 206 -0.30 8.33 -15.41
CA GLN A 206 -0.02 9.77 -15.33
C GLN A 206 0.13 10.30 -13.89
N ARG A 207 -0.39 9.61 -12.87
CA ARG A 207 -0.05 9.93 -11.46
C ARG A 207 1.38 9.53 -11.14
N LEU A 208 1.80 8.34 -11.57
CA LEU A 208 3.19 7.88 -11.41
C LEU A 208 4.16 8.80 -12.14
N ARG A 209 3.89 9.14 -13.41
CA ARG A 209 4.71 10.09 -14.20
C ARG A 209 4.90 11.41 -13.46
N ARG A 210 3.80 12.03 -13.00
CA ARG A 210 3.86 13.29 -12.24
C ARG A 210 4.62 13.15 -10.92
N SER A 211 4.54 12.00 -10.25
CA SER A 211 5.35 11.75 -9.05
C SER A 211 6.83 11.72 -9.37
N LEU A 212 7.25 11.02 -10.44
CA LEU A 212 8.65 10.94 -10.85
C LEU A 212 9.21 12.31 -11.23
N LEU A 213 8.45 13.09 -12.01
CA LEU A 213 8.83 14.45 -12.37
C LEU A 213 9.00 15.35 -11.14
N LYS A 214 8.08 15.28 -10.17
CA LYS A 214 8.19 16.02 -8.90
C LYS A 214 9.41 15.64 -8.06
N LEU A 215 9.90 14.41 -8.21
CA LEU A 215 11.09 13.90 -7.54
C LEU A 215 12.38 14.19 -8.30
N GLY A 216 12.31 14.92 -9.42
CA GLY A 216 13.49 15.34 -10.18
C GLY A 216 13.93 14.35 -11.26
N ALA A 217 13.10 13.39 -11.67
CA ALA A 217 13.47 12.42 -12.71
C ALA A 217 13.84 13.07 -14.07
N ALA A 218 13.40 14.31 -14.30
CA ALA A 218 13.75 15.11 -15.48
C ALA A 218 14.85 16.15 -15.22
N ALA A 219 15.75 15.93 -14.25
CA ALA A 219 16.85 16.85 -13.96
C ALA A 219 17.76 17.09 -15.19
N ALA A 220 17.92 16.08 -16.06
CA ALA A 220 18.65 16.19 -17.33
C ALA A 220 17.78 16.70 -18.51
N GLY A 221 16.54 17.13 -18.24
CA GLY A 221 15.57 17.57 -19.23
C GLY A 221 14.45 16.54 -19.47
N GLU A 222 13.28 17.02 -19.86
CA GLU A 222 12.11 16.15 -20.10
C GLU A 222 12.33 15.16 -21.24
N ALA A 223 13.02 15.55 -22.32
CA ALA A 223 13.32 14.63 -23.42
C ALA A 223 14.16 13.42 -22.97
N ALA A 224 15.17 13.65 -22.13
CA ALA A 224 15.98 12.58 -21.56
C ALA A 224 15.16 11.69 -20.63
N PHE A 225 14.30 12.26 -19.77
CA PHE A 225 13.38 11.48 -18.93
C PHE A 225 12.46 10.60 -19.77
N GLU A 226 11.90 11.17 -20.83
CA GLU A 226 11.02 10.46 -21.75
C GLU A 226 11.77 9.27 -22.37
N GLU A 227 12.92 9.49 -23.00
CA GLU A 227 13.69 8.45 -23.68
C GLU A 227 14.21 7.36 -22.73
N THR A 228 14.79 7.75 -21.60
CA THR A 228 15.54 6.83 -20.73
C THR A 228 14.67 6.09 -19.71
N LEU A 229 13.52 6.67 -19.31
CA LEU A 229 12.68 6.12 -18.25
C LEU A 229 11.24 5.90 -18.69
N TRP A 230 10.60 6.93 -19.24
CA TRP A 230 9.15 6.85 -19.49
C TRP A 230 8.78 5.94 -20.66
N HIS A 231 9.50 6.02 -21.79
CA HIS A 231 9.26 5.15 -22.94
C HIS A 231 9.55 3.67 -22.63
N PRO A 232 10.66 3.29 -21.97
CA PRO A 232 10.88 1.91 -21.52
C PRO A 232 9.75 1.41 -20.61
N LEU A 233 9.33 2.21 -19.63
CA LEU A 233 8.20 1.88 -18.76
C LEU A 233 6.92 1.62 -19.56
N LEU A 234 6.56 2.52 -20.48
CA LEU A 234 5.36 2.36 -21.31
C LEU A 234 5.46 1.18 -22.27
N TYR A 235 6.66 0.92 -22.82
CA TYR A 235 6.93 -0.21 -23.68
C TYR A 235 6.64 -1.53 -22.95
N ARG A 236 7.24 -1.74 -21.78
CA ARG A 236 7.03 -2.97 -21.01
C ARG A 236 5.63 -3.07 -20.42
N TYR A 237 5.04 -1.95 -20.02
CA TYR A 237 3.64 -1.87 -19.61
C TYR A 237 2.71 -2.37 -20.72
N GLY A 238 2.83 -1.86 -21.94
CA GLY A 238 1.98 -2.24 -23.07
C GLY A 238 2.07 -3.73 -23.40
N ARG A 239 3.29 -4.29 -23.41
CA ARG A 239 3.53 -5.72 -23.66
C ARG A 239 2.98 -6.63 -22.57
N THR A 240 3.01 -6.18 -21.32
CA THR A 240 2.54 -7.00 -20.19
C THR A 240 1.02 -6.91 -20.04
N LEU A 241 0.42 -5.77 -20.40
CA LEU A 241 -1.02 -5.56 -20.36
C LEU A 241 -1.75 -6.44 -21.40
N ASN A 242 -1.16 -6.56 -22.60
CA ASN A 242 -1.64 -7.38 -23.71
C ASN A 242 -0.57 -8.43 -24.09
N PRO A 243 -0.45 -9.52 -23.30
CA PRO A 243 0.59 -10.54 -23.48
C PRO A 243 0.45 -11.35 -24.77
#